data_AF-A0A031LR06-F1
#
_entry.id   AF-A0A031LR06-F1
#
_cell.length_a   1.000
_cell.length_b   1.000
_cell.length_c   1.000
_cell.angle_alpha   90.00
_cell.angle_beta   90.00
_cell.angle_gamma   90.00
#
_symmetry.space_group_name_H-M   'P 1'
#
loop_
_entity.id
_entity.type
_entity.pdbx_description
1 polymer ?
#
loop_
_entity_poly.entity_id
_entity_poly.type
_entity_poly.pdbx_seq_one_letter_code
_entity_poly.pdbx_strand_id
1 'polypeptide(L)'
;MPTIHLSIPEWMYDELKRKAEDMGIQVTDLVKFYIKEGIEGETKSQQKDSTQVEESITFLEAKVAQLDALLGEVMKRLKEEDEEDEEVEIKES
;
A
#
# COMPACT_ATOMS: atom_id res chain seq x y z
N MET A 1 0.70 -17.77 -34.53
CA MET A 1 0.93 -16.52 -33.78
C MET A 1 -0.23 -15.58 -34.08
N PRO A 2 -0.84 -14.93 -33.08
CA PRO A 2 -1.77 -13.84 -33.35
C PRO A 2 -1.01 -12.67 -34.00
N THR A 3 -1.62 -12.03 -34.99
CA THR A 3 -1.07 -10.83 -35.62
C THR A 3 -1.68 -9.61 -34.95
N ILE A 4 -0.84 -8.71 -34.46
CA ILE A 4 -1.26 -7.45 -33.83
C ILE A 4 -0.87 -6.30 -34.76
N HIS A 5 -1.82 -5.42 -35.05
CA HIS A 5 -1.58 -4.19 -35.78
C HIS A 5 -1.52 -3.04 -34.76
N LEU A 6 -0.39 -2.32 -34.73
CA LEU A 6 -0.16 -1.21 -33.83
C LEU A 6 -0.22 0.10 -34.62
N SER A 7 -1.13 1.00 -34.23
CA SER A 7 -1.18 2.35 -34.76
C SER A 7 -0.38 3.27 -33.85
N ILE A 8 0.83 3.60 -34.27
CA ILE A 8 1.75 4.46 -33.52
C ILE A 8 2.19 5.64 -34.38
N PRO A 9 2.46 6.82 -33.79
CA PRO A 9 3.02 7.95 -34.51
C PRO A 9 4.38 7.60 -35.14
N GLU A 10 4.67 8.20 -36.29
CA GLU A 10 5.91 7.94 -37.06
C GLU A 10 7.17 8.18 -36.22
N TRP A 11 7.21 9.29 -35.48
CA TRP A 11 8.33 9.61 -34.57
C TRP A 11 8.59 8.52 -33.51
N MET A 12 7.54 7.81 -33.08
CA MET A 12 7.66 6.77 -32.06
C MET A 12 8.16 5.46 -32.67
N TYR A 13 7.74 5.16 -33.90
CA TYR A 13 8.28 4.03 -34.66
C TYR A 13 9.78 4.22 -34.95
N ASP A 14 10.18 5.43 -35.36
CA ASP A 14 11.58 5.74 -35.62
C ASP A 14 12.45 5.58 -34.37
N GLU A 15 11.96 6.01 -33.21
CA GLU A 15 12.66 5.84 -31.95
C GLU A 15 12.78 4.36 -31.54
N LEU A 16 11.70 3.58 -31.70
CA LEU A 16 11.73 2.13 -31.46
C LEU A 16 12.72 1.44 -32.41
N LYS A 17 12.78 1.87 -33.66
CA LYS A 17 13.70 1.33 -34.66
C LYS A 17 15.15 1.62 -34.30
N ARG A 18 15.48 2.87 -33.96
CA ARG A 18 16.84 3.27 -33.54
C ARG A 18 17.29 2.48 -32.31
N LYS A 19 16.44 2.38 -31.29
CA LYS A 19 16.75 1.59 -30.08
C LYS A 19 16.96 0.10 -30.37
N ALA A 20 16.16 -0.47 -31.27
CA ALA A 20 16.33 -1.87 -31.66
C ALA A 20 17.65 -2.09 -32.42
N GLU A 21 18.02 -1.16 -33.31
CA GLU A 21 19.29 -1.18 -34.03
C GLU A 21 20.48 -1.06 -33.08
N ASP A 22 20.44 -0.14 -32.11
CA ASP A 22 21.49 0.04 -31.10
C ASP A 22 21.68 -1.23 -30.24
N MET A 23 20.60 -1.93 -29.95
CA MET A 23 20.60 -3.18 -29.19
C MET A 23 20.90 -4.42 -30.05
N GLY A 24 20.98 -4.27 -31.37
CA GLY A 24 21.17 -5.38 -32.30
C GLY A 24 20.00 -6.38 -32.35
N ILE A 25 18.78 -5.94 -32.03
CA ILE A 25 17.58 -6.78 -31.98
C ILE A 25 16.53 -6.32 -33.00
N GLN A 26 15.52 -7.16 -33.26
CA GLN A 26 14.39 -6.76 -34.10
C GLN A 26 13.44 -5.84 -33.34
N VAL A 27 12.91 -4.81 -34.03
CA VAL A 27 11.90 -3.89 -33.47
C VAL A 27 10.72 -4.65 -32.87
N THR A 28 10.30 -5.74 -33.50
CA THR A 28 9.25 -6.63 -33.01
C THR A 28 9.54 -7.19 -31.62
N ASP A 29 10.78 -7.59 -31.36
CA ASP A 29 11.17 -8.17 -30.07
C ASP A 29 11.32 -7.10 -28.99
N LEU A 30 11.78 -5.91 -29.37
CA LEU A 30 11.77 -4.74 -28.48
C LEU A 30 10.34 -4.36 -28.08
N VAL A 31 9.39 -4.35 -29.03
CA VAL A 31 7.98 -4.07 -28.75
C VAL A 31 7.38 -5.13 -27.82
N LYS A 32 7.66 -6.41 -28.05
CA LYS A 32 7.24 -7.49 -27.13
C LYS A 32 7.82 -7.31 -25.73
N PHE A 33 9.08 -6.89 -25.64
CA PHE A 33 9.75 -6.62 -24.37
C PHE A 33 9.05 -5.50 -23.60
N TYR A 34 8.79 -4.36 -24.24
CA TYR A 34 8.07 -3.26 -23.60
C TYR A 34 6.64 -3.64 -23.19
N ILE A 35 5.90 -4.40 -24.01
CA ILE A 35 4.57 -4.89 -23.63
C ILE A 35 4.66 -5.80 -22.41
N LYS A 36 5.64 -6.70 -22.37
CA LYS A 36 5.87 -7.61 -21.24
C LYS A 36 6.23 -6.83 -19.98
N GLU A 37 7.16 -5.88 -20.05
CA GLU A 37 7.55 -5.05 -18.91
C GLU A 37 6.40 -4.16 -18.43
N GLY A 38 5.57 -3.64 -19.33
CA GLY A 38 4.36 -2.89 -18.95
C GLY A 38 3.40 -3.74 -18.11
N ILE A 39 3.10 -4.96 -18.58
CA ILE A 39 2.19 -5.88 -17.89
C ILE A 39 2.79 -6.37 -16.56
N GLU A 40 4.06 -6.76 -16.55
CA GLU A 40 4.75 -7.24 -15.35
C GLU A 40 4.99 -6.11 -14.33
N GLY A 41 5.23 -4.88 -14.81
CA GLY A 41 5.42 -3.68 -14.01
C GLY A 41 4.14 -3.24 -13.30
N GLU A 42 2.99 -3.29 -13.98
CA GLU A 42 1.68 -3.06 -13.34
C GLU A 42 1.38 -4.12 -12.28
N THR A 43 1.66 -5.40 -12.59
CA THR A 43 1.43 -6.51 -11.65
C THR A 43 2.30 -6.37 -10.39
N LYS A 44 3.58 -6.01 -10.54
CA LYS A 44 4.51 -5.79 -9.41
C LYS A 44 4.18 -4.53 -8.60
N SER A 45 3.67 -3.48 -9.23
CA SER A 45 3.27 -2.24 -8.55
C SER A 45 2.02 -2.48 -7.70
N GLN A 46 1.01 -3.18 -8.24
CA GLN A 46 -0.17 -3.61 -7.48
C GLN A 46 0.21 -4.48 -6.26
N GLN A 47 1.19 -5.37 -6.41
CA GLN A 47 1.62 -6.24 -5.32
C GLN A 47 2.38 -5.48 -4.22
N LYS A 48 3.22 -4.49 -4.58
CA LYS A 48 3.91 -3.63 -3.61
C LYS A 48 2.96 -2.72 -2.84
N ASP A 49 1.99 -2.12 -3.52
CA ASP A 49 1.00 -1.25 -2.89
C ASP A 49 0.12 -2.05 -1.90
N SER A 50 -0.27 -3.27 -2.28
CA SER A 50 -1.02 -4.17 -1.39
C SER A 50 -0.25 -4.49 -0.10
N THR A 51 1.05 -4.80 -0.21
CA THR A 51 1.87 -5.12 0.98
C THR A 51 2.06 -3.92 1.92
N GLN A 52 2.26 -2.72 1.39
CA GLN A 52 2.39 -1.51 2.22
C GLN A 52 1.08 -1.14 2.92
N VAL A 53 -0.05 -1.36 2.25
CA VAL A 53 -1.37 -1.16 2.85
C VAL A 53 -1.62 -2.16 3.98
N GLU A 54 -1.30 -3.44 3.79
CA GLU A 54 -1.44 -4.47 4.84
C GLU A 54 -0.55 -4.21 6.07
N GLU A 55 0.70 -3.80 5.86
CA GLU A 55 1.61 -3.40 6.94
C GLU A 55 1.07 -2.19 7.71
N SER A 56 0.55 -1.19 6.99
CA SER A 56 -0.04 0.01 7.58
C SER A 56 -1.30 -0.32 8.40
N ILE A 57 -2.15 -1.22 7.89
CA ILE A 57 -3.34 -1.70 8.61
C ILE A 57 -2.93 -2.41 9.90
N THR A 58 -1.99 -3.35 9.81
CA THR A 58 -1.50 -4.10 10.98
C THR A 58 -0.92 -3.18 12.06
N PHE A 59 -0.17 -2.15 11.64
CA PHE A 59 0.35 -1.14 12.56
C PHE A 59 -0.76 -0.33 13.24
N LEU A 60 -1.78 0.09 12.47
CA LEU A 60 -2.92 0.83 12.99
C LEU A 60 -3.74 -0.01 13.98
N GLU A 61 -3.99 -1.27 13.67
CA GLU A 61 -4.71 -2.19 14.56
C GLU A 61 -3.97 -2.36 15.91
N ALA A 62 -2.65 -2.51 15.87
CA ALA A 62 -1.83 -2.57 17.08
C ALA A 62 -1.90 -1.26 17.90
N LYS A 63 -1.93 -0.10 17.23
CA LYS A 63 -2.09 1.21 17.89
C LYS A 63 -3.45 1.37 18.54
N VAL A 64 -4.51 0.90 17.89
CA VAL A 64 -5.87 0.91 18.46
C VAL A 64 -5.92 0.03 19.72
N ALA A 65 -5.37 -1.19 19.66
CA ALA A 65 -5.33 -2.06 20.83
C ALA A 65 -4.55 -1.45 22.02
N GLN A 66 -3.46 -0.72 21.73
CA GLN A 66 -2.71 0.04 22.75
C GLN A 66 -3.56 1.16 23.37
N LEU A 67 -4.31 1.90 22.54
CA LEU A 67 -5.19 2.96 23.02
C LEU A 67 -6.34 2.40 23.87
N ASP A 68 -6.94 1.29 23.46
CA ASP A 68 -8.01 0.64 24.21
C ASP A 68 -7.54 0.19 25.60
N ALA A 69 -6.33 -0.36 25.69
CA ALA A 69 -5.73 -0.74 26.98
C ALA A 69 -5.51 0.47 27.90
N LEU A 70 -4.94 1.55 27.37
CA LEU A 70 -4.72 2.80 28.12
C LEU A 70 -6.05 3.43 28.57
N LEU A 71 -7.05 3.45 27.70
CA LEU A 71 -8.37 3.96 28.03
C LEU A 71 -9.02 3.12 29.14
N GLY A 72 -8.87 1.80 29.09
CA GLY A 72 -9.33 0.89 30.14
C GLY A 72 -8.70 1.19 31.50
N GLU A 73 -7.39 1.45 31.53
CA GLU A 73 -6.69 1.83 32.77
C GLU A 73 -7.18 3.17 33.33
N VAL A 74 -7.36 4.18 32.47
CA VAL A 74 -7.86 5.50 32.89
C VAL A 74 -9.29 5.39 33.42
N MET A 75 -10.16 4.67 32.73
CA MET A 75 -11.54 4.43 33.16
C MET A 75 -11.60 3.67 34.49
N LYS A 76 -10.66 2.76 34.74
CA LYS A 76 -10.57 2.04 36.01
C LYS A 76 -10.17 2.97 37.15
N ARG A 77 -9.16 3.83 36.95
CA ARG A 77 -8.73 4.80 37.97
C ARG A 77 -9.83 5.80 38.32
N LEU A 78 -10.55 6.32 37.32
CA LEU A 78 -11.67 7.24 37.57
C LEU A 78 -12.77 6.60 38.43
N LYS A 79 -13.08 5.32 38.20
CA LYS A 79 -14.06 4.59 39.04
C LYS A 79 -13.57 4.38 40.46
N GLU A 80 -12.28 4.07 40.63
CA GLU A 80 -11.68 3.90 41.96
C GLU A 80 -11.67 5.23 42.73
N GLU A 81 -11.41 6.36 42.07
CA GLU A 81 -11.49 7.70 42.66
C GLU A 81 -12.93 8.09 43.05
N ASP A 82 -13.92 7.82 42.18
CA ASP A 82 -15.34 8.08 42.47
C ASP A 82 -15.84 7.26 43.68
N GLU A 83 -15.41 6.00 43.81
CA GLU A 83 -15.78 5.12 44.94
C GLU A 83 -15.10 5.55 46.26
N GLU A 84 -13.86 6.03 46.21
CA GLU A 84 -13.17 6.56 47.38
C GLU A 84 -13.85 7.82 47.92
N ASP A 85 -14.27 8.76 47.04
CA ASP A 85 -14.93 10.01 47.43
C ASP A 85 -16.31 9.77 48.07
N GLU A 86 -17.12 8.83 47.56
CA GLU A 86 -18.41 8.45 48.17
C GLU A 86 -18.25 7.85 49.57
N GLU A 87 -17.17 7.08 49.83
CA GLU A 87 -16.91 6.49 51.14
C GLU A 87 -16.51 7.52 52.22
N VAL A 88 -15.92 8.66 51.83
CA VAL A 88 -15.53 9.71 52.79
C VAL A 88 -16.75 10.51 53.24
N GLU A 89 -17.65 10.86 52.32
CA GLU A 89 -18.86 11.64 52.65
C GLU A 89 -19.81 10.91 53.62
N ILE A 90 -19.89 9.58 53.53
CA ILE A 90 -20.73 8.75 54.41
C ILE A 90 -20.16 8.68 55.83
N LYS A 91 -18.83 8.79 55.99
CA LYS A 91 -18.15 8.72 57.31
C LYS A 91 -18.13 10.06 58.05
N GLU A 92 -18.33 11.18 57.34
CA GLU A 92 -18.36 12.53 57.92
C GLU A 92 -19.79 13.03 58.28
N SER A 93 -20.84 12.25 57.99
CA SER A 93 -22.26 12.58 58.23
C SER A 93 -22.86 12.03 59.53
#